data_AF-A0A6L7EQY3-F1
#
_entry.id   AF-A0A6L7EQY3-F1
#
_cell.length_a   1.000
_cell.length_b   1.000
_cell.length_c   1.000
_cell.angle_alpha   90.00
_cell.angle_beta   90.00
_cell.angle_gamma   90.00
#
_symmetry.space_group_name_H-M   'P 1'
#
loop_
_entity.id
_entity.type
_entity.pdbx_description
1 polymer ?
#
loop_
_entity_poly.entity_id
_entity_poly.type
_entity_poly.pdbx_seq_one_letter_code
_entity_poly.pdbx_strand_id
1 'polypeptide(L)'
;MSRTGWMVAGLGAVLVLGGVVGLVIAPPAQTDFGWFAYTPLGGPPRYAPSSLVLLSAGQVVAAAAVVAGLLVLAALAGYAAGRRRQM
;
A
#
# COMPACT_ATOMS: atom_id res chain seq x y z
N MET A 1 24.39 -5.13 13.83
CA MET A 1 23.98 -4.94 12.42
C MET A 1 24.94 -3.96 11.77
N SER A 2 25.31 -4.14 10.50
CA SER A 2 26.10 -3.15 9.75
C SER A 2 25.28 -1.87 9.51
N ARG A 3 25.95 -0.74 9.21
CA ARG A 3 25.28 0.53 8.85
C ARG A 3 24.24 0.34 7.73
N THR A 4 24.58 -0.48 6.73
CA THR A 4 23.69 -0.86 5.63
C THR A 4 22.43 -1.58 6.11
N GLY A 5 22.53 -2.48 7.08
CA GLY A 5 21.36 -3.19 7.62
C GLY A 5 20.37 -2.25 8.33
N TRP A 6 20.87 -1.23 9.03
CA TRP A 6 20.03 -0.20 9.63
C TRP A 6 19.37 0.70 8.60
N MET A 7 20.07 1.05 7.51
CA MET A 7 19.49 1.81 6.41
C MET A 7 18.34 1.05 5.73
N VAL A 8 18.54 -0.25 5.48
CA VAL A 8 17.49 -1.13 4.90
C VAL A 8 16.29 -1.26 5.85
N ALA A 9 16.52 -1.39 7.16
CA ALA A 9 15.45 -1.39 8.15
C ALA A 9 14.65 -0.07 8.13
N GLY A 10 15.36 1.06 8.09
CA GLY A 10 14.75 2.39 8.02
C GLY A 10 13.90 2.56 6.76
N LEU A 11 14.42 2.14 5.61
CA LEU A 11 13.66 2.17 4.35
C LEU A 11 12.38 1.33 4.43
N GLY A 12 12.48 0.11 4.97
CA GLY A 12 11.32 -0.76 5.19
C GLY A 12 10.28 -0.11 6.11
N ALA A 13 10.71 0.51 7.20
CA ALA A 13 9.83 1.23 8.11
C ALA A 13 9.14 2.44 7.45
N VAL A 14 9.88 3.22 6.65
CA VAL A 14 9.33 4.36 5.89
C VAL A 14 8.30 3.89 4.86
N LEU A 15 8.56 2.77 4.16
CA LEU A 15 7.60 2.16 3.22
C LEU A 15 6.29 1.76 3.92
N VAL A 16 6.39 1.12 5.09
CA VAL A 16 5.21 0.72 5.87
C VAL A 16 4.44 1.96 6.35
N LEU A 17 5.11 2.89 7.00
CA LEU A 17 4.45 4.09 7.54
C LEU A 17 3.85 4.96 6.43
N GLY A 18 4.60 5.19 5.36
CA GLY A 18 4.14 5.92 4.19
C GLY A 18 2.96 5.24 3.50
N GLY A 19 3.01 3.91 3.35
CA GLY A 19 1.89 3.14 2.79
C GLY A 19 0.65 3.15 3.68
N VAL A 20 0.79 3.05 5.00
CA VAL A 20 -0.34 3.14 5.95
C VAL A 20 -0.97 4.52 5.93
N VAL A 21 -0.15 5.58 5.98
CA VAL A 21 -0.65 6.95 5.84
C VAL A 21 -1.34 7.13 4.49
N GLY A 22 -0.73 6.65 3.42
CA GLY A 22 -1.28 6.64 2.07
C GLY A 22 -2.66 5.97 2.00
N LEU A 23 -2.85 4.83 2.67
CA LEU A 23 -4.15 4.15 2.72
C LEU A 23 -5.24 4.98 3.40
N VAL A 24 -4.88 5.72 4.45
CA VAL A 24 -5.81 6.55 5.23
C VAL A 24 -6.19 7.82 4.48
N ILE A 25 -5.25 8.45 3.77
CA ILE A 25 -5.49 9.73 3.09
C ILE A 25 -5.92 9.58 1.64
N ALA A 26 -5.70 8.42 1.01
CA ALA A 26 -6.05 8.20 -0.37
C ALA A 26 -7.57 8.29 -0.55
N PRO A 27 -8.06 9.06 -1.54
CA PRO A 27 -9.49 9.14 -1.82
C PRO A 27 -10.06 7.75 -2.08
N PRO A 28 -11.25 7.44 -1.54
CA PRO A 28 -11.92 6.17 -1.80
C PRO A 28 -12.26 6.04 -3.28
N ALA A 29 -12.48 4.82 -3.73
CA ALA A 29 -12.98 4.57 -5.08
C ALA A 29 -14.33 5.31 -5.23
N GLN A 30 -14.38 6.25 -6.17
CA GLN A 30 -15.57 7.05 -6.41
C GLN A 30 -16.62 6.13 -7.02
N THR A 31 -17.72 5.92 -6.30
CA THR A 31 -18.82 5.09 -6.75
C THR A 31 -20.05 5.97 -6.90
N ASP A 32 -20.62 6.00 -8.09
CA ASP A 32 -21.88 6.70 -8.35
C ASP A 32 -23.03 5.82 -7.81
N PHE A 33 -23.19 5.80 -6.48
CA PHE A 33 -24.29 5.10 -5.80
C PHE A 33 -25.33 6.09 -5.28
N GLY A 34 -26.58 5.95 -5.75
CA GLY A 34 -27.74 6.70 -5.26
C GLY A 34 -28.88 6.72 -6.27
N TRP A 35 -30.11 6.95 -5.80
CA TRP A 35 -31.30 7.11 -6.66
C TRP A 35 -31.16 8.24 -7.70
N PHE A 36 -30.23 9.18 -7.46
CA PHE A 36 -29.88 10.30 -8.35
C PHE A 36 -28.56 10.10 -9.10
N ALA A 37 -28.04 8.87 -9.22
CA ALA A 37 -26.83 8.59 -9.99
C ALA A 37 -27.10 8.69 -11.51
N TYR A 38 -27.44 9.90 -11.98
CA TYR A 38 -27.50 10.22 -13.41
C TYR A 38 -26.09 10.55 -13.86
N THR A 39 -25.54 9.75 -14.77
CA THR A 39 -24.28 10.05 -15.44
C THR A 39 -24.39 11.42 -16.13
N PRO A 40 -23.48 12.38 -15.90
CA PRO A 40 -23.55 13.69 -16.54
C PRO A 40 -23.54 13.56 -18.07
N LEU A 41 -24.51 14.17 -18.77
CA LEU A 41 -24.48 14.28 -20.24
C LEU A 41 -23.20 15.04 -20.64
N GLY A 42 -22.19 14.32 -21.13
CA GLY A 42 -20.92 14.86 -21.60
C GLY A 42 -19.69 14.57 -20.72
N GLY A 43 -19.86 13.91 -19.57
CA GLY A 43 -18.73 13.41 -18.79
C GLY A 43 -18.16 12.11 -19.39
N PRO A 44 -16.85 11.82 -19.24
CA PRO A 44 -16.34 10.50 -19.58
C PRO A 44 -17.11 9.45 -18.77
N PRO A 45 -17.52 8.32 -19.38
CA PRO A 45 -18.24 7.28 -18.66
C PRO A 45 -17.37 6.81 -17.49
N ARG A 46 -17.81 7.09 -16.25
CA ARG A 46 -17.18 6.58 -15.01
C ARG A 46 -17.63 5.16 -14.68
N TYR A 47 -18.19 4.46 -15.67
CA TYR A 47 -18.45 3.03 -15.57
C TYR A 47 -17.12 2.30 -15.67
N ALA A 48 -16.44 2.12 -14.53
CA ALA A 48 -15.39 1.12 -14.41
C ALA A 48 -16.07 -0.26 -14.51
N PRO A 49 -15.82 -1.04 -15.57
CA PRO A 49 -16.42 -2.35 -15.70
C PRO A 49 -15.61 -3.31 -14.82
N SER A 50 -15.99 -3.49 -13.56
CA SER A 50 -15.70 -4.73 -12.81
C SER A 50 -16.19 -4.62 -11.36
N SER A 51 -16.98 -5.61 -10.99
CA SER A 51 -17.07 -6.20 -9.65
C SER A 51 -16.10 -5.67 -8.59
N LEU A 52 -16.64 -5.08 -7.53
CA LEU A 52 -16.03 -5.06 -6.18
C LEU A 52 -14.65 -4.39 -6.05
N VAL A 53 -14.41 -3.24 -6.68
CA VAL A 53 -13.19 -2.46 -6.40
C VAL A 53 -13.38 -1.68 -5.10
N LEU A 54 -13.12 -2.34 -3.95
CA LEU A 54 -13.15 -1.73 -2.61
C LEU A 54 -12.04 -0.67 -2.41
N LEU A 55 -10.95 -0.76 -3.18
CA LEU A 55 -9.77 0.09 -3.03
C LEU A 55 -9.56 0.94 -4.29
N SER A 56 -9.39 2.25 -4.13
CA SER A 56 -8.97 3.11 -5.24
C SER A 56 -7.56 2.74 -5.73
N ALA A 57 -7.20 3.14 -6.94
CA ALA A 57 -5.85 2.93 -7.46
C ALA A 57 -4.75 3.49 -6.52
N GLY A 58 -5.02 4.64 -5.88
CA GLY A 58 -4.13 5.19 -4.86
C GLY A 58 -4.00 4.29 -3.63
N GLN A 59 -5.10 3.72 -3.15
CA GLN A 59 -5.09 2.76 -2.04
C GLN A 59 -4.37 1.46 -2.40
N VAL A 60 -4.46 0.99 -3.66
CA VAL A 60 -3.72 -0.19 -4.12
C VAL A 60 -2.21 0.04 -4.09
N VAL A 61 -1.74 1.20 -4.57
CA VAL A 61 -0.31 1.55 -4.52
C VAL A 61 0.16 1.67 -3.07
N ALA A 62 -0.64 2.30 -2.21
CA ALA A 62 -0.34 2.43 -0.79
C ALA A 62 -0.26 1.06 -0.09
N ALA A 63 -1.19 0.15 -0.37
CA ALA A 63 -1.16 -1.22 0.13
C ALA A 63 0.08 -1.99 -0.35
N ALA A 64 0.44 -1.86 -1.63
CA ALA A 64 1.63 -2.48 -2.18
C ALA A 64 2.92 -1.99 -1.48
N ALA A 65 2.99 -0.70 -1.15
CA ALA A 65 4.10 -0.13 -0.40
C ALA A 65 4.21 -0.73 1.02
N VAL A 66 3.07 -0.91 1.72
CA VAL A 66 3.05 -1.59 3.03
C VAL A 66 3.59 -3.01 2.94
N VAL A 67 3.09 -3.79 1.97
CA VAL A 67 3.53 -5.17 1.76
C VAL A 67 5.03 -5.23 1.49
N ALA A 68 5.53 -4.39 0.58
CA ALA A 68 6.95 -4.32 0.28
C ALA A 68 7.80 -3.99 1.52
N GLY A 69 7.38 -2.99 2.31
CA GLY A 69 8.07 -2.62 3.55
C GLY A 69 8.11 -3.76 4.58
N LEU A 70 6.99 -4.48 4.76
CA LEU A 70 6.92 -5.64 5.65
C LEU A 70 7.84 -6.78 5.20
N LEU A 71 7.91 -7.08 3.90
CA LEU A 71 8.81 -8.11 3.37
C LEU A 71 10.27 -7.77 3.63
N VAL A 72 10.67 -6.50 3.45
CA VAL A 72 12.03 -6.04 3.75
C VAL A 72 12.36 -6.22 5.23
N LEU A 73 11.45 -5.83 6.12
CA LEU A 73 11.63 -5.97 7.57
C LEU A 73 11.67 -7.45 7.99
N ALA A 74 10.81 -8.30 7.44
CA ALA A 74 10.79 -9.73 7.70
C ALA A 74 12.09 -10.41 7.24
N ALA A 75 12.57 -10.08 6.04
CA ALA A 75 13.84 -10.60 5.52
C ALA A 75 15.02 -10.19 6.41
N LEU A 76 15.05 -8.93 6.85
CA LEU A 76 16.11 -8.44 7.74
C LEU A 76 16.05 -9.10 9.12
N ALA A 77 14.84 -9.29 9.67
CA ALA A 77 14.64 -9.98 10.93
C ALA A 77 15.09 -11.45 10.84
N GLY A 78 14.75 -12.14 9.76
CA GLY A 78 15.20 -13.50 9.46
C GLY A 78 16.72 -13.59 9.35
N TYR A 79 17.34 -12.67 8.60
CA TYR A 79 18.80 -12.59 8.48
C TYR A 79 19.49 -12.35 9.83
N ALA A 80 18.98 -11.40 10.62
CA ALA A 80 19.53 -11.09 11.93
C ALA A 80 19.38 -12.27 12.91
N ALA A 81 18.25 -12.98 12.87
CA ALA A 81 18.02 -14.17 13.69
C ALA A 81 18.94 -15.34 13.29
N GLY A 82 19.10 -15.61 11.99
CA GLY A 82 19.99 -16.67 11.48
C GLY A 82 21.44 -16.41 11.87
N ARG A 83 21.91 -15.17 11.74
CA ARG A 83 23.28 -14.80 12.07
C ARG A 83 23.60 -14.88 13.56
N ARG A 84 22.60 -14.68 14.43
CA ARG A 84 22.75 -14.86 15.89
C ARG A 84 22.82 -16.33 16.31
N ARG A 85 22.33 -17.26 15.50
CA ARG A 85 22.35 -18.71 15.79
C ARG A 85 23.62 -19.41 15.30
N GLN A 86 24.41 -18.74 14.46
CA GLN A 86 25.69 -19.23 13.94
C GLN A 86 26.90 -18.73 14.74
N MET A 87 26.68 -17.87 15.73
CA MET A 87 27.66 -17.44 16.73
C MET A 87 27.37 -18.18 18.03
#